data_AF-A0A960HSC7-F1
#
_entry.id   AF-A0A960HSC7-F1
#
_cell.length_a   1.000
_cell.length_b   1.000
_cell.length_c   1.000
_cell.angle_alpha   90.00
_cell.angle_beta   90.00
_cell.angle_gamma   90.00
#
_symmetry.space_group_name_H-M   'P 1'
#
loop_
_entity.id
_entity.type
_entity.pdbx_description
1 polymer ?
#
loop_
_entity_poly.entity_id
_entity_poly.type
_entity_poly.pdbx_seq_one_letter_code
_entity_poly.pdbx_strand_id
1 'polypeptide(L)'
;MADFTMPMGVALPARILSGSIDGDLVELTIELAHDDWDMADTNMLFHLQWGDRNDGEIVEGGDVRLEMRLAPGLVDEARALAGDDLGAAVAALDADHPLRRTDSWYAMRVTEEVPLPPALADKGEVRSGFTTKWNDESP
;
A
#
# COMPACT_ATOMS: atom_id res chain seq x y z
N MET A 1 -3.58 -9.51 9.77
CA MET A 1 -4.48 -8.96 8.74
C MET A 1 -5.15 -7.75 9.34
N ALA A 2 -5.19 -6.64 8.61
CA ALA A 2 -5.75 -5.37 9.05
C ALA A 2 -6.63 -4.83 7.93
N ASP A 3 -7.79 -4.28 8.29
CA ASP A 3 -8.75 -3.75 7.33
C ASP A 3 -8.55 -2.24 7.14
N PHE A 4 -8.36 -1.82 5.90
CA PHE A 4 -8.43 -0.40 5.55
C PHE A 4 -9.86 0.01 5.25
N THR A 5 -10.21 1.25 5.56
CA THR A 5 -11.56 1.78 5.32
C THR A 5 -11.61 2.54 4.00
N MET A 6 -12.50 2.10 3.12
CA MET A 6 -12.80 2.78 1.86
C MET A 6 -13.69 4.01 2.10
N PRO A 7 -13.73 5.01 1.19
CA PRO A 7 -14.58 6.19 1.33
C PRO A 7 -16.08 5.89 1.50
N MET A 8 -16.54 4.73 1.03
CA MET A 8 -17.93 4.26 1.17
C MET A 8 -18.21 3.57 2.52
N GLY A 9 -17.25 3.56 3.45
CA GLY A 9 -17.36 2.91 4.76
C GLY A 9 -17.21 1.39 4.73
N VAL A 10 -16.76 0.82 3.61
CA VAL A 10 -16.54 -0.62 3.45
C VAL A 10 -15.08 -0.95 3.79
N ALA A 11 -14.87 -2.10 4.43
CA ALA A 11 -13.53 -2.62 4.73
C ALA A 11 -12.86 -3.22 3.48
N LEU A 12 -11.60 -2.88 3.28
CA LEU A 12 -10.65 -3.49 2.34
C LEU A 12 -9.67 -4.32 3.17
N PRO A 13 -9.75 -5.65 3.14
CA PRO A 13 -8.79 -6.51 3.82
C PRO A 13 -7.39 -6.29 3.24
N ALA A 14 -6.40 -6.10 4.11
CA ALA A 14 -5.00 -6.01 3.72
C ALA A 14 -4.09 -6.70 4.72
N ARG A 15 -2.94 -7.15 4.25
CA ARG A 15 -1.86 -7.59 5.13
C ARG A 15 -0.80 -6.51 5.17
N ILE A 16 -0.60 -5.91 6.34
CA ILE A 16 0.53 -5.02 6.59
C ILE A 16 1.80 -5.87 6.68
N LEU A 17 2.79 -5.55 5.85
CA LEU A 17 4.09 -6.23 5.78
C LEU A 17 5.15 -5.50 6.60
N SER A 18 5.18 -4.16 6.51
CA SER A 18 6.13 -3.31 7.22
C SER A 18 5.61 -1.88 7.32
N GLY A 19 6.13 -1.11 8.28
CA GLY A 19 5.96 0.34 8.33
C GLY A 19 7.22 1.01 8.89
N SER A 20 7.53 2.21 8.41
CA SER A 20 8.72 2.97 8.77
C SER A 20 8.40 4.46 8.93
N ILE A 21 9.21 5.12 9.77
CA ILE A 21 9.23 6.58 9.91
C ILE A 21 10.68 7.03 9.77
N ASP A 22 10.98 7.85 8.78
CA ASP A 22 12.28 8.50 8.58
C ASP A 22 12.08 10.00 8.35
N GLY A 23 12.43 10.82 9.35
CA GLY A 23 12.05 12.23 9.33
C GLY A 23 10.54 12.35 9.12
N ASP A 24 10.11 13.22 8.21
CA ASP A 24 8.68 13.44 7.89
C ASP A 24 8.09 12.40 6.92
N LEU A 25 8.91 11.46 6.44
CA LEU A 25 8.47 10.37 5.58
C LEU A 25 7.94 9.21 6.44
N VAL A 26 6.65 8.94 6.31
CA VAL A 26 5.98 7.79 6.94
C VAL A 26 5.53 6.84 5.85
N GLU A 27 6.03 5.62 5.86
CA GLU A 27 5.76 4.62 4.83
C GLU A 27 5.11 3.38 5.43
N LEU A 28 4.28 2.74 4.60
CA LEU A 28 3.66 1.47 4.92
C LEU A 28 3.68 0.60 3.67
N THR A 29 4.00 -0.67 3.85
CA THR A 29 3.93 -1.68 2.80
C THR A 29 2.79 -2.63 3.14
N ILE A 30 1.83 -2.78 2.23
CA ILE A 30 0.74 -3.75 2.36
C ILE A 30 0.75 -4.74 1.21
N GLU A 31 0.05 -5.84 1.42
CA GLU A 31 -0.26 -6.87 0.45
C GLU A 31 -1.78 -7.06 0.39
N LEU A 32 -2.30 -7.07 -0.82
CA LEU A 32 -3.71 -7.31 -1.16
C LEU A 32 -3.79 -8.61 -1.96
N ALA A 33 -4.84 -9.40 -1.72
CA ALA A 33 -5.20 -10.45 -2.66
C ALA A 33 -5.59 -9.84 -4.00
N HIS A 34 -5.43 -10.58 -5.09
CA HIS A 34 -5.69 -10.06 -6.44
C HIS A 34 -7.12 -9.51 -6.60
N ASP A 35 -8.14 -10.21 -6.08
CA ASP A 35 -9.53 -9.74 -6.13
C ASP A 35 -9.76 -8.42 -5.36
N ASP A 36 -9.07 -8.24 -4.23
CA ASP A 36 -9.12 -7.01 -3.43
C ASP A 36 -8.39 -5.85 -4.13
N TRP A 37 -7.33 -6.17 -4.88
CA TRP A 37 -6.64 -5.23 -5.74
C TRP A 37 -7.54 -4.73 -6.87
N ASP A 38 -8.24 -5.61 -7.59
CA ASP A 38 -9.15 -5.18 -8.68
C ASP A 38 -10.21 -4.20 -8.19
N MET A 39 -10.73 -4.44 -6.98
CA MET A 39 -11.64 -3.52 -6.32
C MET A 39 -10.95 -2.19 -5.98
N ALA A 40 -9.74 -2.24 -5.39
CA ALA A 40 -8.99 -1.05 -5.04
C ALA A 40 -8.63 -0.20 -6.27
N ASP A 41 -8.25 -0.85 -7.37
CA ASP A 41 -7.89 -0.23 -8.64
C ASP A 41 -9.09 0.43 -9.31
N THR A 42 -10.21 -0.30 -9.40
CA THR A 42 -11.47 0.17 -9.98
C THR A 42 -12.01 1.40 -9.23
N ASN A 43 -11.87 1.41 -7.90
CA ASN A 43 -12.31 2.53 -7.06
C ASN A 43 -11.22 3.61 -6.89
N MET A 44 -10.07 3.47 -7.54
CA MET A 44 -8.95 4.41 -7.49
C MET A 44 -8.50 4.73 -6.05
N LEU A 45 -8.50 3.72 -5.17
CA LEU A 45 -8.07 3.86 -3.79
C LEU A 45 -6.56 4.18 -3.71
N PHE A 46 -6.09 4.65 -2.54
CA PHE A 46 -4.68 4.99 -2.33
C PHE A 46 -4.10 6.03 -3.30
N HIS A 47 -4.97 6.92 -3.81
CA HIS A 47 -4.62 7.92 -4.84
C HIS A 47 -4.05 7.30 -6.12
N LEU A 48 -4.67 6.22 -6.58
CA LEU A 48 -4.33 5.53 -7.82
C LEU A 48 -5.15 6.03 -9.01
N GLN A 49 -5.38 7.34 -9.13
CA GLN A 49 -6.02 7.91 -10.32
C GLN A 49 -5.21 7.55 -11.57
N TRP A 50 -5.88 7.28 -12.70
CA TRP A 50 -5.20 6.85 -13.93
C TRP A 50 -4.14 7.83 -14.44
N GLY A 51 -4.34 9.14 -14.22
CA GLY A 51 -3.38 10.17 -14.62
C GLY A 51 -2.12 10.25 -13.75
N ASP A 52 -2.09 9.53 -12.62
CA ASP A 52 -1.01 9.58 -11.64
C ASP A 52 -0.06 8.37 -11.73
N ARG A 53 -0.36 7.43 -12.63
CA ARG A 53 0.42 6.21 -12.87
C ARG A 53 1.45 6.44 -13.96
N ASN A 54 2.66 5.92 -13.73
CA ASN A 54 3.68 5.81 -14.77
C ASN A 54 3.50 4.50 -15.57
N ASP A 55 4.32 4.29 -16.59
CA ASP A 55 4.29 3.08 -17.41
C ASP A 55 4.45 1.80 -16.57
N GLY A 56 3.61 0.80 -16.87
CA GLY A 56 3.57 -0.50 -16.20
C GLY A 56 2.14 -0.97 -15.95
N GLU A 57 1.97 -2.25 -15.63
CA GLU A 57 0.65 -2.86 -15.43
C GLU A 57 0.71 -4.04 -14.44
N ILE A 58 -0.47 -4.42 -13.93
CA ILE A 58 -0.73 -5.57 -13.07
C ILE A 58 -1.65 -6.49 -13.87
N VAL A 59 -1.18 -7.67 -14.28
CA VAL A 59 -1.83 -8.54 -15.29
C VAL A 59 -1.74 -10.04 -15.00
N GLU A 60 -0.86 -10.49 -14.12
CA GLU A 60 -0.53 -11.92 -13.94
C GLU A 60 -1.41 -12.65 -12.90
N GLY A 61 -2.27 -11.93 -12.18
CA GLY A 61 -3.23 -12.55 -11.25
C GLY A 61 -2.68 -12.86 -9.85
N GLY A 62 -1.46 -12.40 -9.54
CA GLY A 62 -0.80 -12.61 -8.25
C GLY A 62 -1.19 -11.59 -7.18
N ASP A 63 -0.76 -11.86 -5.94
CA ASP A 63 -0.94 -10.93 -4.83
C ASP A 63 -0.17 -9.62 -5.06
N VAL A 64 -0.84 -8.51 -4.77
CA VAL A 64 -0.37 -7.16 -5.11
C VAL A 64 0.18 -6.49 -3.88
N ARG A 65 1.41 -5.98 -3.99
CA ARG A 65 2.09 -5.21 -2.94
C ARG A 65 2.05 -3.74 -3.28
N LEU A 66 1.65 -2.95 -2.30
CA LEU A 66 1.62 -1.50 -2.39
C LEU A 66 2.63 -0.95 -1.37
N GLU A 67 3.61 -0.21 -1.87
CA GLU A 67 4.47 0.66 -1.07
C GLU A 67 3.86 2.06 -1.12
N MET A 68 3.52 2.63 0.04
CA MET A 68 2.78 3.89 0.13
C MET A 68 3.34 4.82 1.19
N ARG A 69 3.19 6.12 0.95
CA ARG A 69 3.50 7.18 1.91
C ARG A 69 2.23 7.75 2.54
N LEU A 70 2.32 8.18 3.79
CA LEU A 70 1.22 8.82 4.48
C LEU A 70 1.04 10.27 4.01
N ALA A 71 -0.21 10.76 4.03
CA ALA A 71 -0.53 12.16 3.84
C ALA A 71 0.24 13.04 4.86
N PRO A 72 0.85 14.16 4.45
CA PRO A 72 1.64 15.02 5.35
C PRO A 72 0.87 15.48 6.60
N GLY A 73 -0.44 15.70 6.47
CA GLY A 73 -1.30 16.12 7.59
C GLY A 73 -1.50 15.09 8.71
N LEU A 74 -1.03 13.85 8.53
CA LEU A 74 -1.17 12.75 9.50
C LEU A 74 0.19 12.25 10.04
N VAL A 75 1.31 12.84 9.61
CA VAL A 75 2.66 12.40 10.01
C VAL A 75 2.85 12.48 11.53
N ASP A 76 2.43 13.58 12.16
CA ASP A 76 2.56 13.76 13.61
C ASP A 76 1.68 12.77 14.39
N GLU A 77 0.53 12.40 13.84
CA GLU A 77 -0.36 11.38 14.42
C GLU A 77 0.29 10.00 14.36
N ALA A 78 0.87 9.63 13.22
CA ALA A 78 1.61 8.38 13.07
C ALA A 78 2.84 8.32 13.98
N ARG A 79 3.59 9.42 14.13
CA ARG A 79 4.72 9.52 15.06
C ARG A 79 4.33 9.39 16.52
N ALA A 80 3.18 9.93 16.91
CA ALA A 80 2.68 9.80 18.28
C ALA A 80 2.28 8.35 18.62
N LEU A 81 1.91 7.56 17.61
CA LEU A 81 1.53 6.15 17.74
C LEU A 81 2.74 5.20 17.68
N ALA A 82 3.68 5.50 16.79
CA ALA A 82 4.79 4.62 16.49
C ALA A 82 5.81 4.64 17.63
N GLY A 83 5.80 3.58 18.45
CA GLY A 83 6.98 3.11 19.15
C GLY A 83 7.97 2.51 18.15
N ASP A 84 8.31 1.23 18.30
CA ASP A 84 9.30 0.56 17.44
C ASP A 84 8.69 -0.08 16.16
N ASP A 85 7.37 -0.25 16.07
CA ASP A 85 6.69 -0.91 14.93
C ASP A 85 5.42 -0.16 14.53
N LEU A 86 5.53 0.68 13.50
CA LEU A 86 4.40 1.42 12.92
C LEU A 86 3.34 0.49 12.33
N GLY A 87 3.75 -0.60 11.68
CA GLY A 87 2.81 -1.51 11.02
C GLY A 87 1.87 -2.17 12.02
N ALA A 88 2.43 -2.66 13.13
CA ALA A 88 1.65 -3.19 14.24
C ALA A 88 0.77 -2.14 14.91
N ALA A 89 1.29 -0.91 15.10
CA ALA A 89 0.51 0.19 15.66
C ALA A 89 -0.72 0.50 14.79
N VAL A 90 -0.54 0.63 13.47
CA VAL A 90 -1.65 0.84 12.52
C VAL A 90 -2.62 -0.33 12.54
N ALA A 91 -2.13 -1.57 12.56
CA ALA A 91 -2.98 -2.77 12.61
C ALA A 91 -3.91 -2.82 13.83
N ALA A 92 -3.50 -2.23 14.96
CA ALA A 92 -4.24 -2.24 16.22
C ALA A 92 -5.28 -1.10 16.36
N LEU A 93 -5.31 -0.14 15.41
CA LEU A 93 -6.24 0.99 15.46
C LEU A 93 -7.68 0.56 15.16
N ASP A 94 -8.62 1.35 15.67
CA ASP A 94 -10.04 1.25 15.32
C ASP A 94 -10.25 1.53 13.82
N ALA A 95 -11.25 0.89 13.22
CA ALA A 95 -11.54 0.99 11.79
C ALA A 95 -11.80 2.43 11.30
N ASP A 96 -12.35 3.29 12.16
CA ASP A 96 -12.68 4.68 11.81
C ASP A 96 -11.48 5.64 11.90
N HIS A 97 -10.35 5.15 12.42
CA HIS A 97 -9.14 5.94 12.63
C HIS A 97 -8.58 6.47 11.29
N PRO A 98 -8.12 7.73 11.21
CA PRO A 98 -7.62 8.32 9.96
C PRO A 98 -6.54 7.48 9.25
N LEU A 99 -5.56 6.96 10.00
CA LEU A 99 -4.51 6.07 9.47
C LEU A 99 -5.01 4.74 8.88
N ARG A 100 -6.26 4.34 9.14
CA ARG A 100 -6.88 3.17 8.53
C ARG A 100 -7.61 3.49 7.23
N ARG A 101 -7.75 4.76 6.86
CA ARG A 101 -8.48 5.13 5.64
C ARG A 101 -7.57 5.07 4.43
N THR A 102 -8.12 4.55 3.34
CA THR A 102 -7.40 4.41 2.06
C THR A 102 -7.03 5.75 1.41
N ASP A 103 -7.71 6.84 1.75
CA ASP A 103 -7.43 8.20 1.27
C ASP A 103 -6.31 8.91 2.05
N SER A 104 -5.89 8.35 3.19
CA SER A 104 -4.76 8.85 3.96
C SER A 104 -3.40 8.47 3.37
N TRP A 105 -3.37 7.51 2.44
CA TRP A 105 -2.13 6.91 1.94
C TRP A 105 -2.00 7.02 0.43
N TYR A 106 -0.83 7.41 -0.04
CA TYR A 106 -0.50 7.59 -1.45
C TYR A 106 0.39 6.45 -1.91
N ALA A 107 -0.14 5.58 -2.76
CA ALA A 107 0.64 4.50 -3.36
C ALA A 107 1.78 5.07 -4.20
N MET A 108 3.01 4.70 -3.90
CA MET A 108 4.22 5.12 -4.62
C MET A 108 4.64 4.06 -5.65
N ARG A 109 4.58 2.80 -5.24
CA ARG A 109 4.86 1.64 -6.10
C ARG A 109 3.80 0.56 -5.88
N VAL A 110 3.29 0.03 -6.98
CA VAL A 110 2.37 -1.10 -7.00
C VAL A 110 3.03 -2.21 -7.80
N THR A 111 3.12 -3.40 -7.22
CA THR A 111 3.70 -4.57 -7.89
C THR A 111 2.91 -5.83 -7.64
N GLU A 112 2.93 -6.76 -8.58
CA GLU A 112 2.45 -8.13 -8.44
C GLU A 112 3.60 -9.12 -8.47
N GLU A 113 3.41 -10.26 -7.82
CA GLU A 113 4.30 -11.40 -7.97
C GLU A 113 4.17 -11.99 -9.38
N VAL A 114 5.30 -12.18 -10.06
CA VAL A 114 5.37 -12.82 -11.37
C VAL A 114 5.77 -14.28 -11.18
N PRO A 115 4.92 -15.24 -11.59
CA PRO A 115 5.24 -16.66 -11.49
C PRO A 115 6.52 -17.00 -12.24
N LEU A 116 7.55 -17.43 -11.50
CA LEU A 116 8.78 -17.89 -12.12
C LEU A 116 8.62 -19.29 -12.71
N PRO A 117 9.27 -19.59 -13.85
CA PRO A 117 9.40 -20.95 -14.33
C PRO A 117 10.01 -21.85 -13.23
N PRO A 118 9.63 -23.13 -13.14
CA PRO A 118 10.10 -24.02 -12.08
C PRO A 118 11.64 -24.08 -11.93
N ALA A 119 12.37 -23.91 -13.03
CA ALA A 119 13.83 -23.88 -13.03
C ALA A 119 14.46 -22.65 -12.36
N LEU A 120 13.67 -21.60 -12.06
CA LEU A 120 14.09 -20.35 -11.45
C LEU A 120 13.39 -20.06 -10.12
N ALA A 121 12.44 -20.91 -9.69
CA ALA A 121 11.68 -20.71 -8.46
C ALA A 121 12.58 -20.56 -7.21
N ASP A 122 13.70 -21.29 -7.16
CA ASP A 122 14.65 -21.21 -6.03
C ASP A 122 15.50 -19.92 -6.01
N LYS A 123 15.38 -19.05 -7.03
CA LYS A 123 16.17 -17.81 -7.13
C LYS A 123 15.53 -16.59 -6.47
N GLY A 124 14.36 -16.77 -5.86
CA GLY A 124 13.62 -15.71 -5.16
C GLY A 124 12.39 -15.25 -5.93
N GLU A 125 11.85 -14.11 -5.51
CA GLU A 125 10.62 -13.54 -6.03
C GLU A 125 10.95 -12.49 -7.12
N VAL A 126 10.26 -12.56 -8.26
CA VAL A 126 10.27 -11.48 -9.25
C VAL A 126 8.93 -10.77 -9.17
N ARG A 127 8.98 -9.44 -9.12
CA ARG A 127 7.79 -8.60 -9.09
C ARG A 127 7.79 -7.62 -10.26
N SER A 128 6.63 -7.40 -10.84
CA SER A 128 6.38 -6.45 -11.93
C SER A 128 5.27 -5.49 -11.55
N GLY A 129 5.21 -4.32 -12.16
CA GLY A 129 4.16 -3.34 -11.89
C GLY A 129 4.51 -1.94 -12.35
N PHE A 130 4.01 -0.94 -11.63
CA PHE A 130 4.21 0.47 -11.95
C PHE A 130 4.53 1.32 -10.72
N THR A 131 5.11 2.49 -10.95
CA THR A 131 5.22 3.56 -9.95
C THR A 131 4.18 4.64 -10.22
N THR A 132 3.95 5.50 -9.25
CA THR A 132 3.13 6.70 -9.41
C THR A 132 4.00 7.95 -9.37
N LYS A 133 3.43 9.09 -9.77
CA LYS A 133 4.09 10.40 -9.62
C LYS A 133 4.49 10.71 -8.17
N TRP A 134 3.80 10.13 -7.19
CA TRP A 134 4.04 10.34 -5.76
C TRP A 134 5.40 9.80 -5.30
N ASN A 135 5.97 8.85 -6.06
CA ASN A 135 7.30 8.31 -5.81
C ASN A 135 8.42 9.34 -6.08
N ASP A 136 8.16 10.33 -6.94
CA ASP A 136 9.16 11.30 -7.39
C ASP A 136 9.01 12.66 -6.69
N GLU A 137 7.89 12.87 -6.00
CA GLU A 137 7.65 14.05 -5.19
C GLU A 137 8.35 13.92 -3.84
N SER A 138 9.18 14.91 -3.48
CA SER A 138 9.69 15.01 -2.11
C SER A 138 8.52 15.15 -1.13
N PRO A 139 8.61 14.52 0.07
CA PRO A 139 7.61 14.67 1.12
C PRO A 139 7.44 16.12 1.58
#